data_AF-A0A9W9YH92-F1
#
_entry.id   AF-A0A9W9YH92-F1
#
_cell.length_a   1.000
_cell.length_b   1.000
_cell.length_c   1.000
_cell.angle_alpha   90.00
_cell.angle_beta   90.00
_cell.angle_gamma   90.00
#
_symmetry.space_group_name_H-M   'P 1'
#
loop_
_entity.id
_entity.type
_entity.pdbx_description
1 polymer ?
#
loop_
_entity_poly.entity_id
_entity_poly.type
_entity_poly.pdbx_seq_one_letter_code
_entity_poly.pdbx_strand_id
1 'polypeptide(L)'
;MRPPCCFLPPLIQKTTCVFKGCRQRLLHREPLHPEWAELAKKQLKGADPKEKLTWHTPEGIDIKPVYTKTDTQHAEGEIPGKFPFTRGPYPTMYTNRPWTIRQYAGFSTVEESNKFYRDNIKAGQQGLSVAFDLATHRGYDSDNPRVHGDVGMAGVCCRFSGGHEDAV
;
A
#
# COMPACT_ATOMS: atom_id res chain seq x y z
N MET A 1 -45.65 47.70 -38.32
CA MET A 1 -44.54 46.73 -38.39
C MET A 1 -43.62 46.94 -37.19
N ARG A 2 -43.75 46.07 -36.17
CA ARG A 2 -42.77 45.84 -35.10
C ARG A 2 -42.76 44.33 -34.88
N PRO A 3 -41.68 43.61 -35.20
CA PRO A 3 -41.62 42.17 -34.97
C PRO A 3 -41.42 41.86 -33.47
N PRO A 4 -41.91 40.71 -33.01
CA PRO A 4 -42.07 40.39 -31.60
C PRO A 4 -40.79 39.82 -30.96
N CYS A 5 -40.72 40.01 -29.64
CA CYS A 5 -39.69 39.56 -28.72
C CYS A 5 -39.24 38.11 -28.97
N CYS A 6 -37.96 37.94 -29.31
CA CYS A 6 -37.28 36.64 -29.28
C CYS A 6 -37.13 36.20 -27.81
N PHE A 7 -37.96 35.25 -27.40
CA PHE A 7 -37.76 34.45 -26.19
C PHE A 7 -36.50 33.59 -26.40
N LEU A 8 -35.40 33.93 -25.72
CA LEU A 8 -34.24 33.05 -25.59
C LEU A 8 -34.58 31.90 -24.62
N PRO A 9 -34.35 30.62 -24.99
CA PRO A 9 -34.34 29.53 -24.02
C PRO A 9 -33.02 29.54 -23.21
N PRO A 10 -33.05 29.13 -21.92
CA PRO A 10 -31.86 29.09 -21.09
C PRO A 10 -30.99 27.87 -21.45
N LEU A 11 -29.94 28.12 -22.23
CA LEU A 11 -28.81 27.21 -22.41
C LEU A 11 -27.88 27.29 -21.19
N ILE A 12 -28.30 26.67 -20.10
CA ILE A 12 -27.39 26.24 -19.01
C ILE A 12 -27.63 24.75 -18.81
N GLN A 13 -27.25 23.97 -19.83
CA GLN A 13 -26.99 22.56 -19.62
C GLN A 13 -25.71 22.49 -18.79
N LYS A 14 -25.89 22.10 -17.54
CA LYS A 14 -24.85 21.65 -16.62
C LYS A 14 -23.86 20.80 -17.42
N THR A 15 -22.68 21.34 -17.69
CA THR A 15 -21.48 20.57 -17.96
C THR A 15 -21.11 19.89 -16.64
N THR A 16 -21.90 18.88 -16.26
CA THR A 16 -21.35 17.75 -15.54
C THR A 16 -20.33 17.17 -16.50
N CYS A 17 -19.08 17.58 -16.32
CA CYS A 17 -17.91 16.87 -16.77
C CYS A 17 -18.01 15.48 -16.12
N VAL A 18 -18.78 14.59 -16.73
CA VAL A 18 -18.77 13.17 -16.42
C VAL A 18 -17.36 12.76 -16.81
N PHE A 19 -16.49 12.68 -15.82
CA PHE A 19 -15.21 12.00 -15.87
C PHE A 19 -15.48 10.53 -16.24
N LYS A 20 -15.81 10.29 -17.52
CA LYS A 20 -15.74 9.01 -18.21
C LYS A 20 -14.26 8.66 -18.31
N GLY A 21 -13.71 8.16 -17.22
CA GLY A 21 -12.29 7.96 -17.12
C GLY A 21 -11.82 7.29 -15.83
N CYS A 22 -12.71 6.67 -15.05
CA CYS A 22 -12.26 5.66 -14.11
C CYS A 22 -11.98 4.40 -14.93
N ARG A 23 -10.75 4.28 -15.45
CA ARG A 23 -10.20 3.03 -15.97
C ARG A 23 -10.45 1.97 -14.92
N GLN A 24 -11.48 1.14 -15.09
CA GLN A 24 -11.54 -0.14 -14.42
C GLN A 24 -10.21 -0.82 -14.76
N ARG A 25 -9.39 -0.93 -13.71
CA ARG A 25 -8.03 -1.45 -13.76
C ARG A 25 -8.12 -2.78 -14.51
N LEU A 26 -7.27 -2.93 -15.53
CA LEU A 26 -7.38 -3.82 -16.69
C LEU A 26 -7.35 -5.34 -16.39
N LEU A 27 -7.69 -5.76 -15.17
CA LEU A 27 -7.39 -7.07 -14.61
C LEU A 27 -8.34 -8.19 -15.09
N HIS A 28 -9.50 -7.85 -15.66
CA HIS A 28 -10.51 -8.82 -16.11
C HIS A 28 -10.98 -8.56 -17.54
N ARG A 29 -10.04 -8.49 -18.49
CA ARG A 29 -10.38 -8.38 -19.92
C ARG A 29 -10.94 -9.68 -20.49
N GLU A 30 -10.45 -10.82 -19.99
CA GLU A 30 -10.79 -12.13 -20.53
C GLU A 30 -11.86 -12.83 -19.69
N PRO A 31 -12.86 -13.47 -20.34
CA PRO A 31 -13.85 -14.30 -19.64
C PRO A 31 -13.20 -15.53 -18.99
N LEU A 32 -13.98 -16.25 -18.19
CA LEU A 32 -13.56 -17.55 -17.66
C LEU A 32 -13.29 -18.52 -18.80
N HIS A 33 -12.26 -19.36 -18.65
CA HIS A 33 -11.92 -20.36 -19.66
C HIS A 33 -13.12 -21.29 -19.91
N PRO A 34 -13.58 -21.46 -21.17
CA PRO A 34 -14.85 -22.11 -21.47
C PRO A 34 -14.90 -23.56 -21.00
N GLU A 35 -13.83 -24.31 -21.21
CA GLU A 35 -13.73 -25.70 -20.74
C GLU A 35 -13.79 -25.80 -19.20
N TRP A 36 -13.13 -24.87 -18.51
CA TRP A 36 -13.13 -24.84 -17.05
C TRP A 36 -14.52 -24.47 -16.52
N ALA A 37 -15.20 -23.52 -17.17
CA ALA A 37 -16.54 -23.09 -16.80
C ALA A 37 -17.55 -24.25 -16.92
N GLU A 38 -17.46 -25.08 -17.95
CA GLU A 38 -18.35 -26.23 -18.12
C GLU A 38 -18.09 -27.33 -17.08
N LEU A 39 -16.82 -27.63 -16.78
CA LEU A 39 -16.46 -28.55 -15.70
C LEU A 39 -16.95 -28.03 -14.34
N ALA A 40 -16.80 -26.73 -14.07
CA ALA A 40 -17.25 -26.09 -12.85
C ALA A 40 -18.77 -26.11 -12.72
N LYS A 41 -19.52 -25.83 -13.80
CA LYS A 41 -21.00 -25.93 -13.82
C LYS A 41 -21.48 -27.33 -13.47
N LYS A 42 -20.81 -28.36 -14.03
CA LYS A 42 -21.11 -29.77 -13.74
C LYS A 42 -20.90 -30.08 -12.25
N GLN A 43 -19.82 -29.57 -11.65
CA GLN A 43 -19.54 -29.76 -10.23
C GLN A 43 -20.48 -28.96 -9.32
N LEU A 44 -20.86 -27.76 -9.73
CA LEU A 44 -21.72 -26.85 -8.98
C LEU A 44 -23.23 -27.13 -9.15
N LYS A 45 -23.59 -28.26 -9.79
CA LYS A 45 -24.98 -28.68 -10.04
C LYS A 45 -25.81 -27.58 -10.73
N GLY A 46 -25.22 -26.91 -11.72
CA GLY A 46 -25.90 -25.90 -12.54
C GLY A 46 -25.87 -24.47 -11.97
N ALA A 47 -25.23 -24.22 -10.82
CA ALA A 47 -24.98 -22.84 -10.38
C ALA A 47 -23.89 -22.19 -11.24
N ASP A 48 -24.07 -20.91 -11.57
CA ASP A 48 -23.11 -20.18 -12.40
C ASP A 48 -21.76 -19.99 -11.69
N PRO A 49 -20.66 -20.51 -12.26
CA PRO A 49 -19.33 -20.38 -11.65
C PRO A 49 -18.90 -18.93 -11.49
N LYS A 50 -19.36 -18.05 -12.38
CA LYS A 50 -19.01 -16.62 -12.34
C LYS A 50 -19.59 -15.92 -11.12
N GLU A 51 -20.86 -16.16 -10.79
CA GLU A 51 -21.50 -15.47 -9.66
C GLU A 51 -21.10 -16.09 -8.33
N LYS A 52 -20.89 -17.40 -8.30
CA LYS A 52 -20.65 -18.14 -7.06
C LYS A 52 -19.17 -18.19 -6.63
N LEU A 53 -18.24 -18.20 -7.60
CA LEU A 53 -16.80 -18.41 -7.31
C LEU A 53 -15.93 -17.17 -7.56
N THR A 54 -16.49 -16.08 -8.08
CA THR A 54 -15.74 -14.82 -8.19
C THR A 54 -15.65 -14.18 -6.82
N TRP A 55 -14.42 -13.88 -6.38
CA TRP A 55 -14.20 -13.21 -5.12
C TRP A 55 -14.13 -11.70 -5.32
N HIS A 56 -15.13 -11.00 -4.81
CA HIS A 56 -15.13 -9.54 -4.73
C HIS A 56 -14.30 -9.07 -3.55
N THR A 57 -13.13 -8.52 -3.85
CA THR A 57 -12.23 -7.97 -2.83
C THR A 57 -12.70 -6.59 -2.37
N PRO A 58 -12.43 -6.17 -1.12
CA PRO A 58 -12.73 -4.82 -0.64
C PRO A 58 -12.13 -3.70 -1.50
N GLU A 59 -11.05 -4.00 -2.24
CA GLU A 59 -10.37 -3.11 -3.18
C GLU A 59 -11.17 -2.90 -4.48
N GLY A 60 -12.32 -3.56 -4.66
CA GLY A 60 -13.14 -3.48 -5.86
C GLY A 60 -12.58 -4.26 -7.05
N ILE A 61 -11.79 -5.30 -6.78
CA ILE A 61 -11.20 -6.20 -7.79
C ILE A 61 -11.90 -7.56 -7.72
N ASP A 62 -12.39 -8.02 -8.88
CA ASP A 62 -13.14 -9.28 -9.00
C ASP A 62 -12.21 -10.46 -9.27
N ILE A 63 -11.66 -11.12 -8.26
CA ILE A 63 -10.70 -12.21 -8.48
C ILE A 63 -11.39 -13.42 -9.11
N LYS A 64 -10.95 -13.78 -10.33
CA LYS A 64 -11.36 -15.02 -10.99
C LYS A 64 -10.82 -16.24 -10.24
N PRO A 65 -11.58 -17.34 -10.18
CA PRO A 65 -11.16 -18.58 -9.50
C PRO A 65 -9.99 -19.30 -10.20
N VAL A 66 -9.82 -19.10 -11.52
CA VAL A 66 -8.71 -19.67 -12.29
C VAL A 66 -8.22 -18.64 -13.32
N TYR A 67 -6.90 -18.52 -13.42
CA TYR A 67 -6.21 -17.73 -14.44
C TYR A 67 -5.43 -18.68 -15.36
N THR A 68 -5.43 -18.37 -16.64
CA THR A 68 -4.83 -19.18 -17.70
C THR A 68 -3.84 -18.35 -18.52
N LYS A 69 -3.17 -18.98 -19.49
CA LYS A 69 -2.18 -18.28 -20.32
C LYS A 69 -2.77 -17.10 -21.10
N THR A 70 -4.04 -17.16 -21.50
CA THR A 70 -4.73 -16.05 -22.18
C THR A 70 -4.76 -14.79 -21.34
N ASP A 71 -4.92 -14.91 -20.03
CA ASP A 71 -4.92 -13.78 -19.08
C ASP A 71 -3.57 -13.05 -19.01
N THR A 72 -2.49 -13.74 -19.33
CA THR A 72 -1.12 -13.19 -19.32
C THR A 72 -0.64 -12.70 -20.68
N GLN A 73 -1.42 -12.86 -21.75
CA GLN A 73 -0.96 -12.49 -23.11
C GLN A 73 -0.65 -11.01 -23.27
N HIS A 74 -1.24 -10.17 -22.43
CA HIS A 74 -1.06 -8.72 -22.47
C HIS A 74 0.06 -8.24 -21.54
N ALA A 75 0.69 -9.13 -20.79
CA ALA A 75 1.83 -8.80 -19.96
C ALA A 75 3.07 -8.67 -20.85
N GLU A 76 3.70 -7.50 -20.83
CA GLU A 76 4.97 -7.29 -21.53
C GLU A 76 6.09 -8.08 -20.86
N GLY A 77 7.09 -8.48 -21.66
CA GLY A 77 8.29 -9.17 -21.18
C GLY A 77 9.23 -8.24 -20.41
N GLU A 78 8.82 -7.81 -19.22
CA GLU A 78 9.59 -6.90 -18.39
C GLU A 78 10.83 -7.59 -17.78
N ILE A 79 11.89 -6.79 -17.59
CA ILE A 79 13.12 -7.18 -16.89
C ILE A 79 13.33 -6.28 -15.67
N PRO A 80 13.86 -6.81 -14.55
CA PRO A 80 14.13 -6.02 -13.37
C PRO A 80 15.19 -4.94 -13.66
N GLY A 81 15.09 -3.79 -13.01
CA GLY A 81 16.01 -2.66 -13.21
C GLY A 81 15.74 -1.77 -14.43
N LYS A 82 14.66 -2.03 -15.18
CA LYS A 82 14.20 -1.17 -16.27
C LYS A 82 12.80 -0.64 -15.97
N PHE A 83 12.53 0.62 -16.32
CA PHE A 83 11.19 1.19 -16.27
C PHE A 83 10.19 0.31 -17.05
N PRO A 84 8.99 -0.01 -16.52
CA PRO A 84 8.28 0.59 -15.39
C PRO A 84 8.58 0.01 -14.00
N PHE A 85 9.63 -0.80 -13.87
CA PHE A 85 10.07 -1.42 -12.61
C PHE A 85 9.06 -2.36 -11.94
N THR A 86 8.07 -2.90 -12.68
CA THR A 86 7.06 -3.82 -12.12
C THR A 86 7.72 -5.05 -11.49
N ARG A 87 8.85 -5.50 -12.06
CA ARG A 87 9.62 -6.65 -11.57
C ARG A 87 10.73 -6.30 -10.57
N GLY A 88 10.83 -5.04 -10.19
CA GLY A 88 11.78 -4.56 -9.19
C GLY A 88 12.74 -3.48 -9.71
N PRO A 89 13.24 -2.61 -8.82
CA PRO A 89 14.06 -1.44 -9.18
C PRO A 89 15.51 -1.78 -9.54
N TYR A 90 16.03 -2.94 -9.11
CA TYR A 90 17.44 -3.31 -9.31
C TYR A 90 17.57 -4.51 -10.24
N PRO A 91 18.53 -4.54 -11.19
CA PRO A 91 18.69 -5.67 -12.12
C PRO A 91 18.95 -7.02 -11.44
N THR A 92 19.75 -7.04 -10.38
CA THR A 92 20.10 -8.26 -9.64
C THR A 92 19.19 -8.53 -8.45
N MET A 93 18.29 -7.60 -8.08
CA MET A 93 17.44 -7.69 -6.88
C MET A 93 18.16 -8.33 -5.69
N TYR A 94 17.59 -9.39 -5.11
CA TYR A 94 18.08 -10.08 -3.94
C TYR A 94 19.05 -11.22 -4.22
N THR A 95 19.47 -11.44 -5.48
CA THR A 95 20.44 -12.50 -5.79
C THR A 95 21.86 -12.15 -5.33
N ASN A 96 22.19 -10.85 -5.30
CA ASN A 96 23.48 -10.36 -4.80
C ASN A 96 23.37 -9.77 -3.38
N ARG A 97 22.34 -8.96 -3.12
CA ARG A 97 22.13 -8.31 -1.83
C ARG A 97 20.72 -8.59 -1.32
N PRO A 98 20.53 -9.39 -0.26
CA PRO A 98 19.20 -9.63 0.29
C PRO A 98 18.57 -8.33 0.80
N TRP A 99 17.26 -8.35 1.03
CA TRP A 99 16.59 -7.22 1.67
C TRP A 99 17.15 -7.01 3.07
N THR A 100 17.26 -5.75 3.48
CA THR A 100 17.72 -5.43 4.84
C THR A 100 16.64 -5.81 5.85
N ILE A 101 16.96 -6.69 6.78
CA ILE A 101 16.10 -6.96 7.93
C ILE A 101 16.21 -5.74 8.87
N ARG A 102 15.13 -4.97 8.94
CA ARG A 102 15.01 -3.82 9.84
C ARG A 102 13.97 -4.14 10.89
N GLN A 103 14.44 -4.52 12.08
CA GLN A 103 13.55 -4.74 13.21
C GLN A 103 13.20 -3.37 13.80
N TYR A 104 11.90 -3.11 13.90
CA TYR A 104 11.40 -1.93 14.59
C TYR A 104 11.39 -2.23 16.09
N ALA A 105 12.32 -1.64 16.82
CA ALA A 105 12.48 -1.85 18.24
C ALA A 105 12.77 -0.52 18.93
N GLY A 106 12.20 -0.32 20.10
CA GLY A 106 12.47 0.83 20.94
C GLY A 106 12.09 0.47 22.37
N PHE A 107 12.98 0.76 23.30
CA PHE A 107 12.71 0.65 24.72
C PHE A 107 12.36 2.04 25.26
N SER A 108 11.76 2.08 26.45
CA SER A 108 11.36 3.34 27.09
C SER A 108 12.55 4.26 27.41
N THR A 109 13.74 3.67 27.61
CA THR A 109 14.97 4.39 27.94
C THR A 109 15.99 4.34 26.79
N VAL A 110 16.85 5.36 26.73
CA VAL A 110 17.87 5.53 25.71
C VAL A 110 18.97 4.47 25.88
N GLU A 111 19.34 4.20 27.12
CA GLU A 111 20.42 3.29 27.50
C GLU A 111 20.08 1.83 27.20
N GLU A 112 18.84 1.41 27.50
CA GLU A 112 18.36 0.06 27.17
C GLU A 112 18.24 -0.12 25.66
N SER A 113 17.82 0.92 24.94
CA SER A 113 17.76 0.91 23.48
C SER A 113 19.16 0.80 22.87
N ASN A 114 20.15 1.55 23.35
CA ASN A 114 21.53 1.48 22.85
C ASN A 114 22.16 0.10 23.11
N LYS A 115 21.99 -0.46 24.31
CA LYS A 115 22.44 -1.83 24.62
C LYS A 115 21.82 -2.86 23.66
N PHE A 116 20.51 -2.78 23.43
CA PHE A 116 19.81 -3.66 22.52
C PHE A 116 20.29 -3.52 21.07
N TYR A 117 20.52 -2.30 20.59
CA TYR A 117 21.06 -2.07 19.24
C TYR A 117 22.46 -2.66 19.08
N ARG A 118 23.34 -2.52 20.08
CA ARG A 118 24.69 -3.11 20.05
C ARG A 118 24.64 -4.63 20.03
N ASP A 119 23.76 -5.24 20.80
CA ASP A 119 23.60 -6.69 20.83
C ASP A 119 23.01 -7.22 19.50
N ASN A 120 22.09 -6.47 18.90
CA ASN A 120 21.53 -6.81 17.59
C ASN A 120 22.53 -6.65 16.43
N ILE A 121 23.38 -5.63 16.47
CA ILE A 121 24.47 -5.48 15.49
C ILE A 121 25.42 -6.67 15.59
N LYS A 122 25.77 -7.11 16.81
CA LYS A 122 26.57 -8.33 17.02
C LYS A 122 25.86 -9.58 16.48
N ALA A 123 24.54 -9.64 16.59
CA ALA A 123 23.71 -10.72 16.05
C ALA A 123 23.49 -10.63 14.52
N GLY A 124 24.05 -9.63 13.84
CA GLY A 124 24.01 -9.49 12.38
C GLY A 124 22.91 -8.57 11.84
N GLN A 125 22.24 -7.79 12.68
CA GLN A 125 21.29 -6.77 12.23
C GLN A 125 22.03 -5.61 11.55
N GLN A 126 21.68 -5.32 10.30
CA GLN A 126 22.35 -4.30 9.47
C GLN A 126 21.60 -2.97 9.42
N GLY A 127 20.38 -2.89 9.96
CA GLY A 127 19.60 -1.66 9.98
C GLY A 127 18.90 -1.49 11.31
N LEU A 128 19.13 -0.34 11.95
CA LEU A 128 18.43 0.06 13.17
C LEU A 128 17.19 0.85 12.80
N SER A 129 16.15 0.77 13.62
CA SER A 129 14.95 1.58 13.50
C SER A 129 14.49 1.93 14.90
N VAL A 130 14.30 3.22 15.15
CA VAL A 130 14.02 3.77 16.48
C VAL A 130 12.53 4.13 16.55
N ALA A 131 11.85 3.67 17.60
CA ALA A 131 10.51 4.13 17.93
C ALA A 131 10.58 5.27 18.94
N PHE A 132 9.94 6.39 18.64
CA PHE A 132 9.86 7.55 19.53
C PHE A 132 8.56 7.55 20.34
N ASP A 133 8.57 8.17 21.52
CA ASP A 133 7.34 8.38 22.29
C ASP A 133 6.40 9.43 21.65
N LEU A 134 5.15 9.49 22.12
CA LEU A 134 4.15 10.40 21.57
C LEU A 134 4.51 11.88 21.85
N ALA A 135 5.20 12.14 22.96
CA ALA A 135 5.69 13.48 23.30
C ALA A 135 6.68 13.98 22.23
N THR A 136 7.66 13.14 21.86
CA THR A 136 8.66 13.41 20.82
C THR A 136 7.99 13.55 19.44
N HIS A 137 6.99 12.71 19.11
CA HIS A 137 6.23 12.85 17.86
C HIS A 137 5.51 14.20 17.74
N ARG A 138 5.06 14.76 18.88
CA ARG A 138 4.34 16.03 18.96
C ARG A 138 5.26 17.23 19.21
N GLY A 139 6.57 17.01 19.36
CA GLY A 139 7.56 18.05 19.64
C GLY A 139 7.46 18.65 21.05
N TYR A 140 6.88 17.93 22.01
CA TYR A 140 6.88 18.34 23.40
C TYR A 140 8.12 17.80 24.11
N ASP A 141 8.73 18.66 24.93
CA ASP A 141 9.76 18.21 25.88
C ASP A 141 9.13 17.36 26.99
N SER A 142 9.92 16.46 27.57
CA SER A 142 9.49 15.51 28.61
C SER A 142 8.92 16.21 29.85
N ASP A 143 9.35 17.45 30.09
CA ASP A 143 8.93 18.27 31.24
C ASP A 143 7.60 19.00 31.01
N ASN A 144 6.91 18.78 29.88
CA ASN A 144 5.65 19.45 29.60
C ASN A 144 4.48 18.83 30.41
N PRO A 145 3.72 19.64 31.17
CA PRO A 145 2.60 19.15 31.99
C PRO A 145 1.53 18.37 31.22
N ARG A 146 1.41 18.58 29.90
CA ARG A 146 0.41 17.90 29.04
C ARG A 146 0.81 16.49 28.64
N VAL A 147 2.09 16.11 28.78
CA VAL A 147 2.61 14.83 28.27
C VAL A 147 3.22 13.95 29.35
N HIS A 148 3.11 14.32 30.63
CA HIS A 148 3.67 13.57 31.77
C HIS A 148 3.24 12.08 31.79
N GLY A 149 2.07 11.74 31.25
CA GLY A 149 1.60 10.36 31.13
C GLY A 149 2.06 9.61 29.87
N ASP A 150 2.62 10.31 28.88
CA ASP A 150 2.98 9.78 27.57
C ASP A 150 4.50 9.62 27.37
N VAL A 151 5.31 10.19 28.27
CA VAL A 151 6.78 10.10 28.25
C VAL A 151 7.22 8.65 28.45
N GLY A 152 7.99 8.11 27.50
CA GLY A 152 8.59 6.77 27.60
C GLY A 152 7.61 5.59 27.52
N MET A 153 6.30 5.82 27.29
CA MET A 153 5.29 4.76 27.27
C MET A 153 5.21 4.03 25.93
N ALA A 154 5.43 4.73 24.82
CA ALA A 154 5.31 4.19 23.47
C ALA A 154 6.66 3.98 22.76
N GLY A 155 7.76 4.48 23.32
CA GLY A 155 9.09 4.43 22.71
C GLY A 155 10.10 5.28 23.47
N VAL A 156 11.26 5.48 22.86
CA VAL A 156 12.36 6.27 23.44
C VAL A 156 11.93 7.72 23.58
N CYS A 157 12.16 8.29 24.76
CA CYS A 157 12.02 9.72 24.95
C CYS A 157 13.29 10.46 24.52
N CYS A 158 13.19 11.31 23.50
CA CYS A 158 14.33 12.10 23.03
C CYS A 158 14.16 13.56 23.41
N ARG A 159 15.02 14.05 24.32
CA ARG A 159 15.15 15.48 24.62
C ARG A 159 15.94 16.20 23.53
N PHE A 160 15.53 17.42 23.21
CA PHE A 160 16.12 18.23 22.14
C PHE A 160 17.58 18.66 22.41
N SER A 161 18.06 18.54 23.66
CA SER A 161 19.36 19.04 24.12
C SER A 161 20.37 17.96 24.53
N GLY A 162 20.26 16.72 24.03
CA GLY A 162 21.30 15.71 24.26
C GLY A 162 20.90 14.24 24.07
N GLY A 163 19.60 13.94 23.97
CA GLY A 163 19.13 12.54 23.89
C GLY A 163 19.55 11.78 22.62
N HIS A 164 20.03 12.49 21.59
CA HIS A 164 20.51 11.84 20.37
C HIS A 164 21.93 11.26 20.53
N GLU A 165 22.80 11.88 21.33
CA GLU A 165 24.18 11.42 21.50
C GLU A 165 24.24 10.09 22.27
N ASP A 166 23.32 9.89 23.21
CA ASP A 166 23.24 8.67 24.02
C ASP A 166 22.52 7.50 23.29
N ALA A 167 21.74 7.80 22.25
CA ALA A 167 20.97 6.81 21.50
C ALA A 167 21.77 6.08 20.40
N VAL A 168 22.97 6.57 20.08
CA VAL A 168 23.84 6.06 18.98
C VAL A 168 25.00 5.21 19.51
#